data_AF-A0A7X8QGS1-F1
#
_entry.id   AF-A0A7X8QGS1-F1
#
_cell.length_a   1.000
_cell.length_b   1.000
_cell.length_c   1.000
_cell.angle_alpha   90.00
_cell.angle_beta   90.00
_cell.angle_gamma   90.00
#
_symmetry.space_group_name_H-M   'P 1'
#
loop_
_entity.id
_entity.type
_entity.pdbx_description
1 polymer ?
#
loop_
_entity_poly.entity_id
_entity_poly.type
_entity_poly.pdbx_seq_one_letter_code
_entity_poly.pdbx_strand_id
1 'polypeptide(L)'
;MKKAFILCLILVLILIPAGCKSPSEMAAEKLTEKVLEDITGGKVNVDGEKVTIETEDGSELSLGGNEWPKDKLGKAIPKLDGKVTYVANSDALCMITVEGIKTAEFEKYLEKVKDAGYTQNEVSYSDSSSKAYMATNADDIAFQLTYLIESEEVTITVGKNQK
;
A
#
# COMPACT_ATOMS: atom_id res chain seq x y z
N MET A 1 -0.75 27.37 -8.63
CA MET A 1 -1.06 26.84 -9.98
C MET A 1 0.16 26.31 -10.72
N LYS A 2 1.27 27.07 -10.86
CA LYS A 2 2.50 26.55 -11.53
C LYS A 2 3.10 25.31 -10.84
N LYS A 3 3.16 25.29 -9.51
CA LYS A 3 3.70 24.15 -8.72
C LYS A 3 2.80 22.91 -8.74
N ALA A 4 1.48 23.09 -8.67
CA ALA A 4 0.51 22.00 -8.83
C ALA A 4 0.52 21.42 -10.26
N PHE A 5 0.73 22.28 -11.26
CA PHE A 5 0.87 21.87 -12.66
C PHE A 5 2.17 21.07 -12.89
N ILE A 6 3.27 21.45 -12.23
CA ILE A 6 4.53 20.71 -12.27
C ILE A 6 4.41 19.34 -11.59
N LEU A 7 3.74 19.28 -10.43
CA LEU A 7 3.49 18.01 -9.73
C LEU A 7 2.63 17.05 -10.58
N CYS A 8 1.59 17.58 -11.23
CA CYS A 8 0.71 16.81 -12.12
C CYS A 8 1.43 16.34 -13.40
N LEU A 9 2.34 17.17 -13.94
CA LEU A 9 3.15 16.83 -15.11
C LEU A 9 4.17 15.72 -14.81
N ILE A 10 4.73 15.70 -13.61
CA ILE A 10 5.62 14.62 -13.13
C ILE A 10 4.81 13.34 -12.93
N LEU A 11 3.59 13.42 -12.39
CA LEU A 11 2.69 12.28 -12.22
C LEU A 11 2.29 11.63 -13.57
N VAL A 12 2.05 12.46 -14.60
CA VAL A 12 1.70 12.01 -15.96
C VAL A 12 2.90 11.39 -16.70
N LEU A 13 4.12 11.85 -16.44
CA LEU A 13 5.33 11.27 -17.05
C LEU A 13 5.66 9.87 -16.52
N ILE A 14 5.22 9.54 -15.30
CA ILE A 14 5.42 8.22 -14.65
C ILE A 14 4.44 7.18 -15.22
N LEU A 15 3.37 7.60 -15.91
CA LEU A 15 2.30 6.76 -16.44
C LEU A 15 2.54 6.23 -17.88
N ILE A 16 3.73 6.40 -18.46
CA ILE A 16 4.07 5.83 -19.77
C ILE A 16 4.99 4.61 -19.56
N PRO A 17 4.48 3.38 -19.47
CA PRO A 17 5.32 2.20 -19.36
C PRO A 17 5.83 1.79 -20.74
N ALA A 18 7.05 2.18 -21.07
CA ALA A 18 7.86 1.47 -22.06
C ALA A 18 8.91 0.65 -21.30
N GLY A 19 8.53 -0.55 -20.87
CA GLY A 19 9.43 -1.56 -20.32
C GLY A 19 9.15 -1.94 -18.87
N CYS A 20 8.93 -3.23 -18.63
CA CYS A 20 8.99 -3.85 -17.32
C CYS A 20 10.27 -3.45 -16.58
N LYS A 21 10.17 -2.53 -15.63
CA LYS A 21 11.14 -2.35 -14.56
C LYS A 21 10.37 -2.09 -13.28
N SER A 22 10.73 -2.83 -12.24
CA SER A 22 10.03 -2.78 -10.96
C SER A 22 10.36 -1.45 -10.24
N PRO A 23 9.50 -0.98 -9.32
CA PRO A 23 9.73 0.26 -8.57
C PRO A 23 11.07 0.30 -7.82
N SER A 24 11.65 -0.86 -7.51
CA SER A 24 12.97 -1.02 -6.87
C SER A 24 14.12 -0.48 -7.75
N GLU A 25 14.00 -0.52 -9.09
CA GLU A 25 14.98 0.08 -9.99
C GLU A 25 14.89 1.62 -10.05
N MET A 26 13.73 2.22 -9.71
CA MET A 26 13.61 3.68 -9.63
C MET A 26 14.20 4.27 -8.34
N ALA A 27 14.18 3.52 -7.23
CA ALA A 27 14.72 3.98 -5.95
C ALA A 27 16.25 3.85 -5.88
N ALA A 28 16.83 2.82 -6.52
CA ALA A 28 18.23 2.47 -6.31
C ALA A 28 19.23 3.27 -7.16
N GLU A 29 18.87 3.76 -8.35
CA GLU A 29 19.91 4.15 -9.31
C GLU A 29 20.39 5.61 -9.24
N LYS A 30 19.63 6.58 -8.70
CA LYS A 30 20.05 8.02 -8.78
C LYS A 30 19.65 8.96 -7.64
N LEU A 31 18.98 8.50 -6.59
CA LEU A 31 18.48 9.39 -5.55
C LEU A 31 19.17 9.06 -4.21
N THR A 32 20.18 9.85 -3.86
CA THR A 32 20.81 9.77 -2.55
C THR A 32 19.86 10.32 -1.47
N GLU A 33 19.96 9.82 -0.24
CA GLU A 33 19.13 10.27 0.91
C GLU A 33 19.03 11.80 0.96
N LYS A 34 20.17 12.49 0.84
CA LYS A 34 20.28 13.94 0.86
C LYS A 34 19.45 14.66 -0.22
N VAL A 35 19.35 14.09 -1.43
CA VAL A 35 18.52 14.64 -2.51
C VAL A 35 17.03 14.45 -2.19
N LEU A 36 16.67 13.32 -1.58
CA LEU A 36 15.31 13.07 -1.13
C LEU A 36 14.93 13.98 0.05
N GLU A 37 15.83 14.22 0.98
CA GLU A 37 15.66 15.17 2.08
C GLU A 37 15.40 16.59 1.57
N ASP A 38 16.23 17.08 0.63
CA ASP A 38 16.08 18.41 0.03
C ASP A 38 14.75 18.57 -0.74
N ILE A 39 14.24 17.48 -1.34
CA ILE A 39 12.98 17.47 -2.10
C ILE A 39 11.75 17.37 -1.17
N THR A 40 11.83 16.53 -0.15
CA THR A 40 10.71 16.25 0.76
C THR A 40 10.62 17.26 1.91
N GLY A 41 11.70 17.99 2.19
CA GLY A 41 11.82 18.86 3.35
C GLY A 41 11.89 18.10 4.68
N GLY A 42 12.00 16.77 4.62
CA GLY A 42 11.99 15.87 5.78
C GLY A 42 13.24 15.03 5.87
N LYS A 43 13.40 14.31 6.97
CA LYS A 43 14.49 13.34 7.15
C LYS A 43 14.14 12.06 6.41
N VAL A 44 15.08 11.55 5.61
CA VAL A 44 14.87 10.33 4.84
C VAL A 44 15.89 9.29 5.27
N ASN A 45 15.40 8.08 5.57
CA ASN A 45 16.22 6.94 5.95
C ASN A 45 16.00 5.79 4.96
N VAL A 46 17.07 5.30 4.33
CA VAL A 46 17.02 4.19 3.37
C VAL A 46 17.68 2.95 3.98
N ASP A 47 16.87 1.92 4.23
CA ASP A 47 17.31 0.61 4.73
C ASP A 47 17.03 -0.46 3.67
N GLY A 48 17.99 -0.69 2.78
CA GLY A 48 17.84 -1.61 1.66
C GLY A 48 16.70 -1.21 0.72
N GLU A 49 15.62 -1.99 0.73
CA GLU A 49 14.42 -1.76 -0.09
C GLU A 49 13.35 -0.92 0.61
N LYS A 50 13.56 -0.56 1.89
CA LYS A 50 12.63 0.24 2.69
C LYS A 50 13.10 1.69 2.77
N VAL A 51 12.22 2.62 2.42
CA VAL A 51 12.43 4.06 2.56
C VAL A 51 11.48 4.60 3.61
N THR A 52 11.99 5.31 4.61
CA THR A 52 11.19 6.00 5.62
C THR A 52 11.39 7.49 5.50
N ILE A 53 10.30 8.25 5.47
CA ILE A 53 10.28 9.71 5.33
C ILE A 53 9.58 10.28 6.55
N GLU A 54 10.30 11.09 7.32
CA GLU A 54 9.77 11.86 8.45
C GLU A 54 9.68 13.33 8.05
N THR A 55 8.47 13.90 7.97
CA THR A 55 8.29 15.33 7.66
C THR A 55 8.49 16.21 8.90
N GLU A 56 8.73 17.51 8.72
CA GLU A 56 8.89 18.46 9.84
C GLU A 56 7.67 18.50 10.77
N ASP A 57 6.48 18.22 10.25
CA ASP A 57 5.24 18.11 11.02
C ASP A 57 5.13 16.81 11.86
N GLY A 58 6.17 15.96 11.84
CA GLY A 58 6.24 14.71 12.61
C GLY A 58 5.46 13.55 12.00
N SER A 59 4.99 13.66 10.76
CA SER A 59 4.34 12.56 10.05
C SER A 59 5.38 11.63 9.43
N GLU A 60 5.19 10.32 9.60
CA GLU A 60 6.11 9.31 9.08
C GLU A 60 5.45 8.43 8.03
N LEU A 61 6.07 8.34 6.84
CA LEU A 61 5.68 7.45 5.76
C LEU A 61 6.78 6.41 5.52
N SER A 62 6.42 5.13 5.58
CA SER A 62 7.29 4.02 5.18
C SER A 62 6.84 3.48 3.83
N LEU A 63 7.78 3.26 2.91
CA LEU A 63 7.57 2.72 1.56
C LEU A 63 8.54 1.56 1.32
N GLY A 64 8.05 0.48 0.72
CA GLY A 64 8.82 -0.75 0.50
C GLY A 64 8.96 -1.64 1.74
N GLY A 65 9.76 -2.69 1.58
CA GLY A 65 9.93 -3.74 2.58
C GLY A 65 9.04 -4.98 2.34
N ASN A 66 9.41 -6.07 2.99
CA ASN A 66 8.84 -7.41 2.83
C ASN A 66 8.33 -8.00 4.15
N GLU A 67 8.17 -7.17 5.17
CA GLU A 67 7.67 -7.56 6.49
C GLU A 67 6.26 -7.03 6.73
N TRP A 68 5.42 -7.83 7.37
CA TRP A 68 4.07 -7.39 7.73
C TRP A 68 4.10 -6.21 8.71
N PRO A 69 3.46 -5.06 8.41
CA PRO A 69 3.50 -3.89 9.27
C PRO A 69 2.71 -4.13 10.57
N LYS A 70 3.32 -3.78 11.71
CA LYS A 70 2.72 -3.96 13.06
C LYS A 70 2.37 -2.62 13.73
N ASP A 71 2.61 -1.53 13.04
CA ASP A 71 2.51 -0.15 13.49
C ASP A 71 1.51 0.65 12.65
N LYS A 72 1.24 1.89 13.06
CA LYS A 72 0.36 2.87 12.37
C LYS A 72 -0.98 2.25 11.94
N LEU A 73 -1.36 2.35 10.67
CA LEU A 73 -2.57 1.68 10.14
C LEU A 73 -2.37 0.20 9.85
N GLY A 74 -1.13 -0.25 9.62
CA GLY A 74 -0.82 -1.68 9.45
C GLY A 74 -1.32 -2.56 10.60
N LYS A 75 -1.31 -2.03 11.84
CA LYS A 75 -1.84 -2.74 13.02
C LYS A 75 -3.36 -3.02 12.97
N ALA A 76 -4.11 -2.29 12.15
CA ALA A 76 -5.56 -2.49 11.97
C ALA A 76 -5.87 -3.61 10.98
N ILE A 77 -4.86 -4.10 10.25
CA ILE A 77 -5.01 -5.11 9.21
C ILE A 77 -4.82 -6.51 9.82
N PRO A 78 -5.83 -7.40 9.77
CA PRO A 78 -5.64 -8.78 10.17
C PRO A 78 -4.51 -9.42 9.35
N LYS A 79 -3.63 -10.18 9.98
CA LYS A 79 -2.48 -10.77 9.26
C LYS A 79 -2.92 -11.78 8.20
N LEU A 80 -2.44 -11.62 6.96
CA LEU A 80 -2.44 -12.66 5.92
C LEU A 80 -1.06 -13.30 5.88
N ASP A 81 -1.01 -14.63 6.03
CA ASP A 81 0.24 -15.36 5.84
C ASP A 81 0.51 -15.53 4.34
N GLY A 82 1.76 -15.32 3.93
CA GLY A 82 2.20 -15.34 2.53
C GLY A 82 3.50 -14.58 2.34
N LYS A 83 3.93 -14.44 1.09
CA LYS A 83 5.13 -13.69 0.73
C LYS A 83 4.77 -12.22 0.55
N VAL A 84 5.03 -11.38 1.55
CA VAL A 84 4.87 -9.93 1.42
C VAL A 84 5.94 -9.40 0.46
N THR A 85 5.53 -8.71 -0.59
CA THR A 85 6.42 -8.15 -1.61
C THR A 85 6.50 -6.64 -1.59
N TYR A 86 5.52 -5.97 -0.97
CA TYR A 86 5.51 -4.53 -0.83
C TYR A 86 4.68 -4.08 0.36
N VAL A 87 5.14 -3.02 1.03
CA VAL A 87 4.41 -2.31 2.08
C VAL A 87 4.53 -0.81 1.89
N ALA A 88 3.41 -0.10 1.97
CA ALA A 88 3.39 1.32 2.26
C ALA A 88 2.61 1.53 3.55
N ASN A 89 3.14 2.24 4.54
CA ASN A 89 2.48 2.40 5.85
C ASN A 89 2.67 3.80 6.42
N SER A 90 1.55 4.39 6.85
CA SER A 90 1.44 5.69 7.51
C SER A 90 0.24 5.68 8.46
N ASP A 91 0.00 6.76 9.19
CA ASP A 91 -1.20 6.91 10.04
C ASP A 91 -2.50 7.15 9.26
N ALA A 92 -2.41 7.44 7.97
CA ALA A 92 -3.55 7.76 7.09
C ALA A 92 -3.88 6.65 6.07
N LEU A 93 -2.87 5.91 5.62
CA LEU A 93 -2.98 4.82 4.66
C LEU A 93 -1.99 3.69 5.00
N CYS A 94 -2.42 2.44 4.82
CA CYS A 94 -1.53 1.29 4.68
C CYS A 94 -1.91 0.47 3.45
N MET A 95 -0.92 0.08 2.65
CA MET A 95 -1.05 -0.82 1.50
C MET A 95 -0.06 -1.97 1.65
N ILE A 96 -0.49 -3.20 1.41
CA ILE A 96 0.34 -4.40 1.48
C ILE A 96 0.06 -5.25 0.24
N THR A 97 1.11 -5.72 -0.43
CA THR A 97 1.01 -6.71 -1.51
C THR A 97 1.59 -8.03 -1.03
N VAL A 98 0.84 -9.11 -1.23
CA VAL A 98 1.21 -10.48 -0.83
C VAL A 98 1.04 -11.41 -2.03
N GLU A 99 2.08 -12.16 -2.35
CA GLU A 99 2.08 -13.14 -3.44
C GLU A 99 1.96 -14.59 -2.92
N GLY A 100 1.56 -15.49 -3.83
CA GLY A 100 1.46 -16.92 -3.59
C GLY A 100 0.24 -17.33 -2.78
N ILE A 101 -0.81 -16.50 -2.81
CA ILE A 101 -2.06 -16.75 -2.10
C ILE A 101 -3.03 -17.50 -2.99
N LYS A 102 -3.40 -18.71 -2.56
CA LYS A 102 -4.41 -19.50 -3.29
C LYS A 102 -5.81 -19.03 -2.98
N THR A 103 -6.75 -19.33 -3.87
CA THR A 103 -8.17 -18.95 -3.70
C THR A 103 -8.77 -19.39 -2.37
N ALA A 104 -8.45 -20.60 -1.89
CA ALA A 104 -8.95 -21.09 -0.61
C ALA A 104 -8.34 -20.35 0.60
N GLU A 105 -7.12 -19.82 0.49
CA GLU A 105 -6.47 -19.01 1.52
C GLU A 105 -7.03 -17.58 1.52
N PHE A 106 -7.26 -17.02 0.33
CA PHE A 106 -7.97 -15.75 0.17
C PHE A 106 -9.37 -15.80 0.81
N GLU A 107 -10.14 -16.86 0.57
CA GLU A 107 -11.50 -16.98 1.11
C GLU A 107 -11.50 -17.06 2.65
N LYS A 108 -10.58 -17.82 3.24
CA LYS A 108 -10.39 -17.84 4.70
C LYS A 108 -9.95 -16.48 5.25
N TYR A 109 -9.09 -15.79 4.51
CA TYR A 109 -8.65 -14.45 4.91
C TYR A 109 -9.79 -13.44 4.85
N LEU A 110 -10.65 -13.52 3.85
CA LEU A 110 -11.84 -12.69 3.75
C LEU A 110 -12.78 -12.88 4.95
N GLU A 111 -12.97 -14.13 5.42
CA GLU A 111 -13.71 -14.39 6.65
C GLU A 111 -13.05 -13.71 7.86
N LYS A 112 -11.72 -13.81 7.99
CA LYS A 112 -10.96 -13.13 9.05
C LYS A 112 -11.11 -11.60 9.01
N VAL A 113 -11.18 -11.01 7.82
CA VAL A 113 -11.43 -9.57 7.64
C VAL A 113 -12.83 -9.19 8.13
N LYS A 114 -13.84 -10.00 7.80
CA LYS A 114 -15.22 -9.79 8.27
C LYS A 114 -15.33 -9.95 9.79
N ASP A 115 -14.67 -10.96 10.37
CA ASP A 115 -14.61 -11.18 11.81
C ASP A 115 -13.91 -10.04 12.56
N ALA A 116 -12.97 -9.34 11.90
CA ALA A 116 -12.33 -8.13 12.42
C ALA A 116 -13.23 -6.87 12.37
N GLY A 117 -14.46 -6.99 11.87
CA GLY A 117 -15.47 -5.94 11.90
C GLY A 117 -15.57 -5.09 10.64
N TYR A 118 -14.85 -5.43 9.56
CA TYR A 118 -14.97 -4.78 8.26
C TYR A 118 -16.18 -5.34 7.50
N THR A 119 -17.39 -4.93 7.91
CA THR A 119 -18.65 -5.45 7.37
C THR A 119 -19.66 -4.35 7.01
N GLN A 120 -19.35 -3.08 7.30
CA GLN A 120 -20.22 -1.96 6.96
C GLN A 120 -19.96 -1.49 5.53
N ASN A 121 -21.00 -1.00 4.85
CA ASN A 121 -20.92 -0.52 3.47
C ASN A 121 -20.25 -1.52 2.51
N GLU A 122 -20.52 -2.82 2.71
CA GLU A 122 -19.88 -3.89 1.96
C GLU A 122 -20.18 -3.79 0.45
N VAL A 123 -19.11 -3.86 -0.34
CA VAL A 123 -19.17 -4.04 -1.79
C VAL A 123 -18.23 -5.19 -2.14
N SER A 124 -18.72 -6.15 -2.91
CA SER A 124 -17.91 -7.26 -3.40
C SER A 124 -18.06 -7.46 -4.90
N TYR A 125 -16.98 -7.92 -5.52
CA TYR A 125 -16.92 -8.26 -6.94
C TYR A 125 -16.14 -9.57 -7.10
N SER A 126 -16.59 -10.42 -8.01
CA SER A 126 -15.88 -11.65 -8.34
C SER A 126 -16.16 -12.03 -9.78
N ASP A 127 -15.09 -12.37 -10.49
CA ASP A 127 -15.13 -12.95 -11.83
C ASP A 127 -14.07 -14.07 -11.93
N SER A 128 -13.76 -14.53 -13.14
CA SER A 128 -12.77 -15.59 -13.37
C SER A 128 -11.32 -15.13 -13.19
N SER A 129 -11.05 -13.83 -13.31
CA SER A 129 -9.71 -13.23 -13.23
C SER A 129 -9.43 -12.60 -11.86
N SER A 130 -10.45 -12.07 -11.19
CA SER A 130 -10.25 -11.32 -9.95
C SER A 130 -11.38 -11.49 -8.93
N LYS A 131 -11.04 -11.22 -7.67
CA LYS A 131 -11.99 -11.01 -6.58
C LYS A 131 -11.66 -9.71 -5.87
N ALA A 132 -12.66 -8.91 -5.50
CA ALA A 132 -12.49 -7.70 -4.73
C ALA A 132 -13.52 -7.61 -3.60
N TYR A 133 -13.10 -7.02 -2.48
CA TYR A 133 -13.93 -6.77 -1.32
C TYR A 133 -13.63 -5.39 -0.76
N MET A 134 -14.66 -4.61 -0.47
CA MET A 134 -14.55 -3.29 0.13
C MET A 134 -15.55 -3.19 1.28
N ALA A 135 -15.11 -2.67 2.41
CA ALA A 135 -15.98 -2.42 3.55
C ALA A 135 -15.36 -1.36 4.48
N THR A 136 -16.15 -0.85 5.42
CA THR A 136 -15.67 -0.05 6.54
C THR A 136 -15.89 -0.79 7.86
N ASN A 137 -15.12 -0.43 8.90
CA ASN A 137 -15.37 -0.86 10.27
C ASN A 137 -16.10 0.22 11.09
N ALA A 138 -16.32 -0.04 12.39
CA ALA A 138 -17.00 0.88 13.31
C ALA A 138 -16.29 2.23 13.50
N ASP A 139 -14.98 2.28 13.26
CA ASP A 139 -14.15 3.49 13.33
C ASP A 139 -14.09 4.26 12.00
N ASP A 140 -14.94 3.89 11.02
CA ASP A 140 -14.96 4.45 9.66
C ASP A 140 -13.63 4.28 8.91
N ILE A 141 -12.85 3.26 9.28
CA ILE A 141 -11.64 2.86 8.56
C ILE A 141 -12.08 2.03 7.35
N ALA A 142 -11.76 2.51 6.16
CA ALA A 142 -12.01 1.81 4.91
C ALA A 142 -10.98 0.69 4.69
N PHE A 143 -11.45 -0.45 4.24
CA PHE A 143 -10.67 -1.63 3.89
C PHE A 143 -11.03 -2.05 2.48
N GLN A 144 -10.02 -2.23 1.65
CA GLN A 144 -10.13 -2.75 0.30
C GLN A 144 -9.18 -3.94 0.16
N LEU A 145 -9.71 -5.00 -0.43
CA LEU A 145 -9.01 -6.22 -0.77
C LEU A 145 -9.18 -6.45 -2.27
N THR A 146 -8.10 -6.78 -2.96
CA THR A 146 -8.13 -7.19 -4.36
C THR A 146 -7.25 -8.42 -4.51
N TYR A 147 -7.79 -9.46 -5.14
CA TYR A 147 -7.12 -10.71 -5.41
C TYR A 147 -7.11 -10.97 -6.91
N LEU A 148 -5.91 -11.07 -7.47
CA LEU A 148 -5.68 -11.44 -8.86
C LEU A 148 -5.40 -12.95 -8.89
N ILE A 149 -6.33 -13.69 -9.49
CA ILE A 149 -6.36 -15.16 -9.38
C ILE A 149 -5.17 -15.79 -10.13
N GLU A 150 -4.86 -15.28 -11.32
CA GLU A 150 -3.79 -15.83 -12.16
C GLU A 150 -2.39 -15.61 -11.57
N SER A 151 -2.15 -14.48 -10.91
CA SER A 151 -0.86 -14.16 -10.29
C SER A 151 -0.77 -14.60 -8.82
N GLU A 152 -1.84 -15.17 -8.25
CA GLU A 152 -1.94 -15.51 -6.82
C GLU A 152 -1.57 -14.31 -5.92
N GLU A 153 -1.94 -13.10 -6.34
CA GLU A 153 -1.55 -11.84 -5.70
C GLU A 153 -2.73 -11.19 -4.98
N VAL A 154 -2.54 -10.87 -3.71
CA VAL A 154 -3.49 -10.12 -2.89
C VAL A 154 -2.91 -8.75 -2.56
N THR A 155 -3.64 -7.71 -2.93
CA THR A 155 -3.40 -6.34 -2.48
C THR A 155 -4.43 -5.95 -1.42
N ILE A 156 -3.94 -5.48 -0.28
CA ILE A 156 -4.73 -4.97 0.84
C ILE A 156 -4.47 -3.48 0.97
N THR A 157 -5.52 -2.67 1.01
CA THR A 157 -5.44 -1.23 1.24
C THR A 157 -6.38 -0.85 2.38
N VAL A 158 -5.85 -0.15 3.38
CA VAL A 158 -6.63 0.38 4.50
C VAL A 158 -6.36 1.87 4.63
N GLY A 159 -7.41 2.67 4.75
CA GLY A 159 -7.29 4.12 4.85
C GLY A 159 -8.36 4.72 5.74
N LYS A 160 -8.03 5.86 6.35
CA LYS A 160 -9.04 6.70 7.02
C LYS A 160 -9.65 7.62 5.99
N ASN A 161 -10.99 7.74 5.97
CA ASN A 161 -11.64 8.81 5.23
C ASN A 161 -11.13 10.16 5.77
N GLN A 162 -10.55 10.97 4.89
CA GLN A 162 -10.20 12.36 5.22
C GLN A 162 -11.53 13.11 5.36
N LYS A 163 -11.92 13.43 6.60
CA LYS A 163 -13.04 14.33 6.89
C LYS A 163 -12.61 15.78 6.75
#